data_AF-A0A7K4JDV4-F1
#
_entry.id   AF-A0A7K4JDV4-F1
#
_cell.length_a   1.000
_cell.length_b   1.000
_cell.length_c   1.000
_cell.angle_alpha   90.00
_cell.angle_beta   90.00
_cell.angle_gamma   90.00
#
_symmetry.space_group_name_H-M   'P 1'
#
loop_
_entity.id
_entity.type
_entity.pdbx_description
1 polymer ?
#
loop_
_entity_poly.entity_id
_entity_poly.type
_entity_poly.pdbx_seq_one_letter_code
_entity_poly.pdbx_strand_id
1 'polypeptide(L)'
;RTTSANIRLYDIIAVFPKTEKLFHIACTTLDVDLVCINVTEKLPFYFRRPPVNMAIDRGIYFELLYTPAIKDSTMRRYTISNAISLMQICKGKNIVISSAAERPLELRGPYDVANLGLLFGLSEGEAKAAVSTNCRATVLHGETRKSACGVVYTVKKPRKVEEEETTLPACKKAKTQA
;
A
#
# COMPACT_ATOMS: atom_id res chain seq x y z
N ARG A 1 6.36 -13.04 17.44
CA ARG A 1 5.50 -12.35 16.45
C ARG A 1 4.39 -11.63 17.19
N THR A 2 4.14 -10.39 16.80
CA THR A 2 3.54 -9.29 17.57
C THR A 2 2.59 -9.68 18.71
N THR A 3 3.09 -9.58 19.95
CA THR A 3 2.38 -9.93 21.19
C THR A 3 1.48 -8.81 21.71
N SER A 4 1.58 -7.60 21.16
CA SER A 4 0.85 -6.46 21.66
C SER A 4 -0.62 -6.51 21.23
N ALA A 5 -1.51 -6.38 22.22
CA ALA A 5 -2.96 -6.39 22.01
C ALA A 5 -3.40 -5.33 20.98
N ASN A 6 -2.75 -4.16 20.99
CA ASN A 6 -3.09 -3.04 20.11
C ASN A 6 -2.85 -3.33 18.62
N ILE A 7 -1.79 -4.08 18.27
CA ILE A 7 -1.46 -4.35 16.87
C ILE A 7 -2.40 -5.41 16.27
N ARG A 8 -2.96 -6.30 17.10
CA ARG A 8 -3.93 -7.32 16.65
C ARG A 8 -5.26 -6.72 16.19
N LEU A 9 -5.56 -5.47 16.56
CA LEU A 9 -6.77 -4.77 16.14
C LEU A 9 -6.73 -4.36 14.65
N TYR A 10 -5.54 -4.18 14.06
CA TYR A 10 -5.37 -3.66 12.70
C TYR A 10 -4.92 -4.74 11.72
N ASP A 11 -5.60 -4.85 10.57
CA ASP A 11 -5.31 -5.83 9.50
C ASP A 11 -3.94 -5.64 8.87
N ILE A 12 -3.60 -4.40 8.55
CA ILE A 12 -2.34 -4.02 7.92
C ILE A 12 -1.60 -3.05 8.84
N ILE A 13 -0.30 -3.29 9.02
CA ILE A 13 0.59 -2.39 9.76
C ILE A 13 1.62 -1.81 8.80
N ALA A 14 1.62 -0.49 8.73
CA ALA A 14 2.60 0.28 7.97
C ALA A 14 3.45 1.14 8.92
N VAL A 15 4.72 1.36 8.56
CA VAL A 15 5.62 2.25 9.28
C VAL A 15 6.22 3.31 8.36
N PHE A 16 6.41 4.52 8.88
CA PHE A 16 6.96 5.66 8.14
C PHE A 16 8.34 6.06 8.71
N PRO A 17 9.44 5.42 8.28
CA PRO A 17 10.77 5.71 8.77
C PRO A 17 11.31 7.06 8.28
N LYS A 18 11.73 7.90 9.23
CA LYS A 18 12.39 9.19 8.95
C LYS A 18 13.91 9.16 9.06
N THR A 19 14.49 8.10 9.64
CA THR A 19 15.93 7.96 9.84
C THR A 19 16.44 6.64 9.27
N GLU A 20 17.72 6.61 8.88
CA GLU A 20 18.35 5.41 8.33
C GLU A 20 18.28 4.22 9.30
N LYS A 21 18.50 4.48 10.59
CA LYS A 21 18.42 3.46 11.65
C LYS A 21 17.03 2.85 11.74
N LEU A 22 15.97 3.68 11.70
CA LEU A 22 14.60 3.18 11.77
C LEU A 22 14.21 2.43 10.50
N PHE A 23 14.66 2.91 9.32
CA PHE A 23 14.47 2.19 8.07
C PHE A 23 15.11 0.80 8.10
N HIS A 24 16.34 0.68 8.61
CA HIS A 24 17.02 -0.60 8.75
C HIS A 24 16.23 -1.55 9.66
N ILE A 25 15.84 -1.10 10.86
CA ILE A 25 15.08 -1.90 11.84
C ILE A 25 13.71 -2.31 11.26
N ALA A 26 13.04 -1.41 10.52
CA ALA A 26 11.78 -1.71 9.85
C ALA A 26 11.92 -2.85 8.84
N CYS A 27 13.01 -2.86 8.08
CA CYS A 27 13.28 -3.89 7.08
C CYS A 27 13.69 -5.25 7.69
N THR A 28 14.38 -5.25 8.84
CA THR A 28 15.03 -6.45 9.38
C THR A 28 14.31 -7.10 10.55
N THR A 29 13.82 -6.32 11.51
CA THR A 29 13.35 -6.85 12.79
C THR A 29 11.87 -6.59 13.06
N LEU A 30 11.31 -5.47 12.62
CA LEU A 30 9.90 -5.17 12.90
C LEU A 30 8.96 -6.11 12.13
N ASP A 31 7.91 -6.58 12.81
CA ASP A 31 6.79 -7.32 12.22
C ASP A 31 5.79 -6.33 11.61
N VAL A 32 6.08 -5.85 10.40
CA VAL A 32 5.27 -4.89 9.63
C VAL A 32 4.97 -5.43 8.24
N ASP A 33 3.90 -4.93 7.63
CA ASP A 33 3.46 -5.35 6.29
C ASP A 33 3.94 -4.36 5.22
N LEU A 34 3.96 -3.07 5.57
CA LEU A 34 4.34 -1.97 4.68
C LEU A 34 5.40 -1.07 5.30
N VAL A 35 6.34 -0.62 4.47
CA VAL A 35 7.26 0.47 4.79
C VAL A 35 6.96 1.63 3.86
N CYS A 36 6.39 2.69 4.41
CA CYS A 36 6.02 3.90 3.69
C CYS A 36 7.26 4.76 3.47
N ILE A 37 7.55 5.08 2.21
CA ILE A 37 8.70 5.90 1.87
C ILE A 37 8.31 7.37 1.87
N ASN A 38 9.09 8.18 2.58
CA ASN A 38 8.90 9.62 2.56
C ASN A 38 9.32 10.21 1.20
N VAL A 39 8.37 10.81 0.50
CA VAL A 39 8.53 11.34 -0.87
C VAL A 39 8.25 12.85 -0.97
N THR A 40 7.87 13.50 0.13
CA THR A 40 7.53 14.93 0.15
C THR A 40 8.75 15.83 0.30
N GLU A 41 9.83 15.30 0.87
CA GLU A 41 11.10 16.00 1.10
C GLU A 41 12.29 15.15 0.64
N LYS A 42 13.47 15.77 0.56
CA LYS A 42 14.71 15.04 0.28
C LYS A 42 14.96 14.04 1.41
N LEU A 43 15.07 12.76 1.08
CA LEU A 43 15.39 11.75 2.08
C LEU A 43 16.74 12.06 2.76
N PRO A 44 16.81 12.03 4.10
CA PRO A 44 18.04 12.34 4.82
C PRO A 44 19.03 11.16 4.82
N PHE A 45 18.74 10.08 4.09
CA PHE A 45 19.56 8.88 4.00
C PHE A 45 19.42 8.21 2.63
N TYR A 46 20.35 7.32 2.32
CA TYR A 46 20.33 6.52 1.10
C TYR A 46 19.84 5.10 1.38
N PHE A 47 19.13 4.51 0.41
CA PHE A 47 18.74 3.12 0.47
C PHE A 47 19.96 2.21 0.30
N ARG A 48 20.18 1.30 1.25
CA ARG A 48 21.22 0.27 1.15
C ARG A 48 20.60 -1.05 0.69
N ARG A 49 21.34 -1.82 -0.12
CA ARG A 49 20.89 -3.13 -0.64
C ARG A 49 20.54 -4.14 0.47
N PRO A 50 21.37 -4.35 1.52
CA PRO A 50 21.07 -5.39 2.52
C PRO A 50 19.72 -5.26 3.22
N PRO A 51 19.32 -4.10 3.80
CA PRO A 51 18.00 -3.99 4.41
C PRO A 51 16.86 -4.14 3.39
N VAL A 52 17.00 -3.55 2.19
CA VAL A 52 15.96 -3.64 1.16
C VAL A 52 15.73 -5.09 0.72
N ASN A 53 16.80 -5.85 0.47
CA ASN A 53 16.68 -7.26 0.10
C ASN A 53 16.07 -8.09 1.24
N MET A 54 16.48 -7.86 2.48
CA MET A 54 15.87 -8.54 3.63
C MET A 54 14.37 -8.23 3.75
N ALA A 55 13.93 -6.99 3.51
CA ALA A 55 12.51 -6.66 3.50
C ALA A 55 11.76 -7.42 2.39
N ILE A 56 12.34 -7.49 1.19
CA ILE A 56 11.76 -8.22 0.05
C ILE A 56 11.60 -9.71 0.38
N ASP A 57 12.66 -10.34 0.91
CA ASP A 57 12.66 -11.76 1.26
C ASP A 57 11.67 -12.09 2.39
N ARG A 58 11.44 -11.12 3.29
CA ARG A 58 10.44 -11.22 4.36
C ARG A 58 9.01 -11.00 3.88
N GLY A 59 8.79 -10.59 2.63
CA GLY A 59 7.47 -10.28 2.09
C GLY A 59 6.92 -8.91 2.49
N ILE A 60 7.79 -8.00 2.94
CA ILE A 60 7.42 -6.62 3.25
C ILE A 60 7.38 -5.81 1.96
N TYR A 61 6.36 -4.95 1.83
CA TYR A 61 6.18 -4.08 0.67
C TYR A 61 6.55 -2.63 0.97
N PHE A 62 7.07 -1.92 -0.02
CA PHE A 62 7.37 -0.50 0.06
C PHE A 62 6.23 0.30 -0.57
N GLU A 63 5.65 1.22 0.20
CA GLU A 63 4.60 2.11 -0.28
C GLU A 63 5.19 3.42 -0.79
N LEU A 64 4.80 3.80 -2.02
CA LEU A 64 5.09 5.09 -2.64
C LEU A 64 3.80 5.88 -2.84
N LEU A 65 3.78 7.11 -2.32
CA LEU A 65 2.63 8.01 -2.46
C LEU A 65 2.78 8.87 -3.71
N TYR A 66 1.82 8.83 -4.62
CA TYR A 66 1.90 9.64 -5.86
C TYR A 66 1.34 11.06 -5.69
N THR A 67 0.46 11.31 -4.72
CA THR A 67 -0.21 12.62 -4.57
C THR A 67 0.75 13.81 -4.47
N PRO A 68 1.88 13.72 -3.72
CA PRO A 68 2.87 14.80 -3.70
C PRO A 68 3.43 15.14 -5.09
N ALA A 69 3.48 14.17 -6.02
CA ALA A 69 3.94 14.40 -7.38
C ALA A 69 2.95 15.21 -8.24
N ILE A 70 1.65 15.18 -7.93
CA ILE A 70 0.63 15.93 -8.68
C ILE A 70 0.26 17.25 -7.99
N LYS A 71 0.47 17.39 -6.67
CA LYS A 71 0.12 18.60 -5.89
C LYS A 71 1.05 19.78 -6.16
N ASP A 72 2.37 19.58 -6.07
CA ASP A 72 3.35 20.67 -6.09
C ASP A 72 4.59 20.31 -6.92
N SER A 73 5.17 21.30 -7.60
CA SER A 73 6.32 21.10 -8.49
C SER A 73 7.61 20.79 -7.74
N THR A 74 7.77 21.26 -6.50
CA THR A 74 8.92 20.96 -5.65
C THR A 74 8.80 19.57 -5.06
N MET A 75 7.64 19.23 -4.49
CA MET A 75 7.37 17.86 -4.01
C MET A 75 7.50 16.82 -5.13
N ARG A 76 7.06 17.14 -6.35
CA ARG A 76 7.25 16.27 -7.53
C ARG A 76 8.69 15.88 -7.78
N ARG A 77 9.62 16.82 -7.67
CA ARG A 77 11.06 16.53 -7.85
C ARG A 77 11.57 15.55 -6.80
N TYR A 78 11.16 15.73 -5.53
CA TYR A 78 11.54 14.82 -4.46
C TYR A 78 10.90 13.45 -4.62
N THR A 79 9.62 13.38 -4.99
CA THR A 79 8.92 12.11 -5.19
C THR A 79 9.58 11.28 -6.28
N ILE A 80 9.86 11.87 -7.44
CA ILE A 80 10.53 11.17 -8.55
C ILE A 80 11.95 10.75 -8.14
N SER A 81 12.73 11.66 -7.55
CA SER A 81 14.13 11.37 -7.15
C SER A 81 14.23 10.25 -6.10
N ASN A 82 13.40 10.31 -5.06
CA ASN A 82 13.37 9.31 -4.00
C ASN A 82 12.88 7.96 -4.53
N ALA A 83 11.86 7.95 -5.40
CA ALA A 83 11.35 6.74 -6.00
C ALA A 83 12.39 6.05 -6.89
N ILE A 84 13.07 6.80 -7.77
CA ILE A 84 14.17 6.28 -8.60
C ILE A 84 15.29 5.72 -7.72
N SER A 85 15.64 6.42 -6.64
CA SER A 85 16.67 5.96 -5.69
C SER A 85 16.31 4.62 -5.06
N LEU A 86 15.02 4.39 -4.76
CA LEU A 86 14.55 3.08 -4.29
C LEU A 86 14.59 2.03 -5.40
N MET A 87 14.08 2.35 -6.60
CA MET A 87 14.01 1.42 -7.73
C MET A 87 15.39 0.91 -8.16
N GLN A 88 16.42 1.75 -8.08
CA GLN A 88 17.80 1.33 -8.33
C GLN A 88 18.26 0.19 -7.43
N ILE A 89 17.71 0.11 -6.21
CA ILE A 89 18.06 -0.87 -5.19
C ILE A 89 17.11 -2.07 -5.21
N CYS A 90 15.78 -1.85 -5.17
CA CYS A 90 14.80 -2.94 -5.11
C CYS A 90 14.54 -3.61 -6.47
N LYS A 91 14.91 -2.96 -7.58
CA LYS A 91 14.66 -3.45 -8.95
C LYS A 91 13.17 -3.74 -9.19
N GLY A 92 12.30 -2.82 -8.79
CA GLY A 92 10.85 -2.91 -8.99
C GLY A 92 10.11 -3.94 -8.14
N LYS A 93 10.82 -4.69 -7.27
CA LYS A 93 10.22 -5.70 -6.40
C LYS A 93 9.51 -5.08 -5.20
N ASN A 94 8.38 -5.70 -4.83
CA ASN A 94 7.60 -5.40 -3.64
C ASN A 94 7.22 -3.92 -3.49
N ILE A 95 6.79 -3.28 -4.59
CA ILE A 95 6.34 -1.89 -4.59
C ILE A 95 4.82 -1.82 -4.61
N VAL A 96 4.25 -0.92 -3.82
CA VAL A 96 2.84 -0.52 -3.87
C VAL A 96 2.75 0.98 -4.12
N ILE A 97 1.90 1.39 -5.05
CA ILE A 97 1.63 2.81 -5.29
C ILE A 97 0.25 3.17 -4.72
N SER A 98 0.24 4.17 -3.84
CA SER A 98 -0.97 4.65 -3.16
C SER A 98 -1.16 6.15 -3.39
N SER A 99 -2.40 6.62 -3.22
CA SER A 99 -2.72 8.04 -3.39
C SER A 99 -2.43 8.86 -2.13
N ALA A 100 -2.81 8.39 -0.93
CA ALA A 100 -2.93 9.26 0.25
C ALA A 100 -3.69 10.58 -0.07
N ALA A 101 -4.71 10.48 -0.92
CA ALA A 101 -5.52 11.61 -1.33
C ALA A 101 -6.40 12.09 -0.18
N GLU A 102 -6.36 13.40 0.10
CA GLU A 102 -7.25 14.05 1.08
C GLU A 102 -8.49 14.62 0.38
N ARG A 103 -8.38 14.89 -0.93
CA ARG A 103 -9.45 15.46 -1.76
C ARG A 103 -9.79 14.52 -2.91
N PRO A 104 -11.06 14.43 -3.32
CA PRO A 104 -11.47 13.57 -4.45
C PRO A 104 -10.72 13.86 -5.76
N LEU A 105 -10.35 15.14 -6.01
CA LEU A 105 -9.64 15.57 -7.21
C LEU A 105 -8.18 15.06 -7.31
N GLU A 106 -7.66 14.45 -6.25
CA GLU A 106 -6.31 13.86 -6.20
C GLU A 106 -6.30 12.39 -6.61
N LEU A 107 -7.47 11.76 -6.69
CA LEU A 107 -7.61 10.38 -7.16
C LEU A 107 -7.36 10.28 -8.66
N ARG A 108 -6.78 9.16 -9.08
CA ARG A 108 -6.50 8.84 -10.48
C ARG A 108 -6.98 7.43 -10.77
N GLY A 109 -7.28 7.14 -12.04
CA GLY A 109 -7.62 5.78 -12.44
C GLY A 109 -6.42 4.84 -12.22
N PRO A 110 -6.64 3.55 -11.97
CA PRO A 110 -5.55 2.61 -11.70
C PRO A 110 -4.52 2.52 -12.85
N TYR A 111 -4.97 2.67 -14.10
CA TYR A 111 -4.07 2.72 -15.26
C TYR A 111 -3.26 4.02 -15.33
N ASP A 112 -3.84 5.15 -14.92
CA ASP A 112 -3.09 6.41 -14.83
C ASP A 112 -1.99 6.31 -13.75
N VAL A 113 -2.32 5.68 -12.61
CA VAL A 113 -1.35 5.43 -11.53
C VAL A 113 -0.25 4.47 -12.00
N ALA A 114 -0.58 3.41 -12.75
CA ALA A 114 0.42 2.54 -13.36
C ALA A 114 1.33 3.30 -14.34
N ASN A 115 0.77 4.21 -15.15
CA ASN A 115 1.57 5.06 -16.04
C ASN A 115 2.50 6.00 -15.27
N LEU A 116 2.07 6.54 -14.12
CA LEU A 116 2.95 7.29 -13.22
C LEU A 116 4.09 6.41 -12.66
N GLY A 117 3.85 5.12 -12.44
CA GLY A 117 4.87 4.16 -12.02
C GLY A 117 6.06 4.08 -12.97
N LEU A 118 5.85 4.26 -14.28
CA LEU A 118 6.93 4.32 -15.27
C LEU A 118 7.89 5.49 -15.00
N LEU A 119 7.37 6.65 -14.57
CA LEU A 119 8.17 7.82 -14.20
C LEU A 119 9.01 7.57 -12.94
N PHE A 120 8.59 6.63 -12.10
CA PHE A 120 9.33 6.21 -10.91
C PHE A 120 10.42 5.17 -11.21
N GLY A 121 10.55 4.73 -12.47
CA GLY A 121 11.56 3.77 -12.90
C GLY A 121 11.10 2.31 -12.84
N LEU A 122 9.79 2.05 -12.73
CA LEU A 122 9.21 0.72 -12.89
C LEU A 122 9.06 0.40 -14.38
N SER A 123 9.17 -0.87 -14.74
CA SER A 123 8.69 -1.38 -16.02
C SER A 123 7.16 -1.43 -16.05
N GLU A 124 6.57 -1.56 -17.24
CA GLU A 124 5.11 -1.62 -17.39
C GLU A 124 4.47 -2.76 -16.57
N GLY A 125 5.11 -3.93 -16.56
CA GLY A 125 4.65 -5.09 -15.79
C GLY A 125 4.71 -4.82 -14.28
N GLU A 126 5.81 -4.25 -13.80
CA GLU A 126 5.98 -3.90 -12.39
C GLU A 126 5.03 -2.79 -11.94
N ALA A 127 4.79 -1.79 -12.79
CA ALA A 127 3.87 -0.71 -12.49
C ALA A 127 2.41 -1.19 -12.40
N LYS A 128 1.99 -2.08 -13.30
CA LYS A 128 0.69 -2.76 -13.21
C LYS A 128 0.60 -3.64 -11.95
N ALA A 129 1.67 -4.38 -11.64
CA ALA A 129 1.74 -5.19 -10.42
C ALA A 129 1.62 -4.33 -9.14
N ALA A 130 2.23 -3.14 -9.13
CA ALA A 130 2.24 -2.23 -7.98
C ALA A 130 0.86 -1.67 -7.60
N VAL A 131 -0.11 -1.69 -8.52
CA VAL A 131 -1.51 -1.31 -8.26
C VAL A 131 -2.46 -2.50 -8.17
N SER A 132 -1.96 -3.73 -8.38
CA SER A 132 -2.79 -4.95 -8.43
C SER A 132 -2.22 -6.09 -7.58
N THR A 133 -1.37 -6.95 -8.15
CA THR A 133 -0.86 -8.18 -7.52
C THR A 133 -0.11 -7.91 -6.22
N ASN A 134 0.69 -6.85 -6.17
CA ASN A 134 1.46 -6.49 -4.99
C ASN A 134 0.54 -6.06 -3.85
N CYS A 135 -0.50 -5.27 -4.16
CA CYS A 135 -1.53 -4.88 -3.19
C CYS A 135 -2.22 -6.11 -2.57
N ARG A 136 -2.58 -7.10 -3.41
CA ARG A 136 -3.16 -8.37 -2.93
C ARG A 136 -2.19 -9.12 -2.03
N ALA A 137 -0.92 -9.19 -2.40
CA ALA A 137 0.10 -9.88 -1.62
C ALA A 137 0.36 -9.19 -0.26
N THR A 138 0.32 -7.86 -0.19
CA THR A 138 0.39 -7.11 1.06
C THR A 138 -0.76 -7.45 2.01
N VAL A 139 -2.00 -7.52 1.49
CA VAL A 139 -3.17 -7.89 2.30
C VAL A 139 -3.01 -9.30 2.86
N LEU A 140 -2.55 -10.24 2.03
CA LEU A 140 -2.28 -11.61 2.45
C LEU A 140 -1.16 -11.68 3.50
N HIS A 141 -0.11 -10.88 3.35
CA HIS A 141 0.95 -10.79 4.35
C HIS A 141 0.40 -10.34 5.72
N GLY A 142 -0.47 -9.32 5.74
CA GLY A 142 -1.17 -8.87 6.96
C GLY A 142 -2.03 -9.97 7.61
N GLU A 143 -2.73 -10.77 6.81
CA GLU A 143 -3.50 -11.92 7.29
C GLU A 143 -2.59 -13.01 7.89
N THR A 144 -1.46 -13.32 7.26
CA THR A 144 -0.48 -14.29 7.79
C THR A 144 0.22 -13.81 9.06
N ARG A 145 0.33 -12.49 9.25
CA ARG A 145 0.83 -11.87 10.49
C ARG A 145 -0.17 -12.02 11.64
N LYS A 146 -1.47 -11.90 11.36
CA LYS A 146 -2.54 -12.08 12.36
C LYS A 146 -2.79 -13.54 12.73
N SER A 147 -2.69 -14.42 11.76
CA SER A 147 -2.88 -15.86 11.92
C SER A 147 -1.59 -16.54 12.41
N ALA A 148 -1.71 -17.78 12.91
CA ALA A 148 -0.56 -18.55 13.37
C ALA A 148 0.22 -19.14 12.17
N CYS A 149 0.88 -18.28 11.39
CA CYS A 149 1.75 -18.67 10.27
C CYS A 149 1.05 -19.53 9.20
N GLY A 150 -0.15 -19.13 8.76
CA GLY A 150 -0.88 -19.78 7.66
C GLY A 150 -2.10 -20.60 8.08
N VAL A 151 -2.36 -20.74 9.39
CA VAL A 151 -3.60 -21.37 9.88
C VAL A 151 -4.66 -20.30 10.15
N VAL A 152 -5.67 -20.23 9.27
CA VAL A 152 -6.79 -19.30 9.42
C VAL A 152 -7.97 -20.00 10.09
N TYR A 153 -8.26 -19.62 11.34
CA TYR A 153 -9.46 -20.08 12.04
C TYR A 153 -10.63 -19.16 11.71
N THR A 154 -11.65 -19.69 11.03
CA THR A 154 -12.89 -18.96 10.73
C THR A 154 -14.07 -19.63 11.43
N VAL A 155 -14.92 -18.82 12.06
CA VAL A 155 -16.20 -19.29 12.60
C VAL A 155 -17.28 -18.94 11.59
N LYS A 156 -17.80 -19.96 10.89
CA LYS A 156 -18.91 -19.77 9.96
C LYS A 156 -20.17 -19.50 10.77
N LYS A 157 -20.64 -18.25 10.77
CA LYS A 157 -21.97 -17.93 11.29
C LYS A 157 -23.00 -18.41 10.26
N PRO A 158 -23.99 -19.23 10.65
CA PRO A 158 -25.08 -19.57 9.75
C PRO A 158 -25.82 -18.27 9.38
N ARG A 159 -26.07 -18.06 8.08
CA ARG A 159 -26.95 -16.97 7.63
C ARG A 159 -28.33 -17.22 8.25
N LYS A 160 -28.84 -16.26 9.02
CA LYS A 160 -30.28 -16.19 9.23
C LYS A 160 -30.89 -15.90 7.86
N VAL A 161 -31.75 -16.79 7.39
CA VAL A 161 -32.62 -16.49 6.25
C VAL A 161 -33.61 -15.47 6.79
N GLU A 162 -33.33 -14.18 6.59
CA GLU A 162 -34.38 -13.18 6.62
C GLU A 162 -35.16 -13.39 5.31
N GLU A 163 -36.44 -13.73 5.44
CA GLU A 163 -37.35 -13.89 4.31
C GLU A 163 -37.28 -12.63 3.44
N GLU A 164 -37.05 -12.83 2.14
CA GLU A 164 -36.99 -11.76 1.15
C GLU A 164 -38.35 -11.05 1.06
N GLU A 165 -38.55 -9.94 1.78
CA GLU A 165 -39.47 -8.91 1.29
C GLU A 165 -38.82 -8.28 0.06
N THR A 166 -39.39 -8.59 -1.10
CA THR A 166 -39.02 -8.08 -2.43
C THR A 166 -38.84 -6.57 -2.43
N THR A 167 -37.60 -6.10 -2.32
CA THR A 167 -37.25 -4.70 -2.55
C THR A 167 -36.94 -4.49 -4.02
N LEU A 168 -37.89 -3.88 -4.73
CA LEU A 168 -37.75 -3.47 -6.13
C LEU A 168 -36.54 -2.52 -6.30
N PRO A 169 -35.83 -2.57 -7.45
CA PRO A 169 -34.61 -1.79 -7.66
C PRO A 169 -34.84 -0.27 -7.64
N ALA A 170 -33.92 0.44 -6.98
CA ALA A 170 -33.93 1.88 -6.70
C ALA A 170 -33.70 2.80 -7.93
N CYS A 171 -34.22 2.45 -9.10
CA CYS A 171 -34.03 3.20 -10.33
C CYS A 171 -35.37 3.40 -11.07
N LYS A 172 -36.29 4.16 -10.46
CA LYS A 172 -37.45 4.82 -11.14
C LYS A 172 -38.30 5.70 -10.20
N LYS A 173 -37.71 6.47 -9.28
CA LYS A 173 -38.41 7.62 -8.69
C LYS A 173 -38.05 8.88 -9.45
N ALA A 174 -38.58 8.99 -10.67
CA ALA A 174 -38.63 10.25 -11.39
C ALA A 174 -39.72 11.14 -10.76
N LYS A 175 -39.39 12.42 -10.57
CA LYS A 175 -40.25 13.47 -10.03
C LYS A 175 -41.51 13.68 -10.87
N THR A 176 -42.67 13.80 -10.21
CA THR A 176 -43.87 14.62 -10.55
C THR A 176 -44.87 14.37 -9.41
N GLN A 177 -45.65 15.30 -8.85
CA GLN A 177 -46.19 16.62 -9.21
C GLN A 177 -46.46 17.35 -7.87
N ALA A 178 -46.13 18.65 -7.76
CA ALA A 178 -47.03 19.81 -7.87
C ALA A 178 -47.93 19.98 -6.62
#